data_AF-A0A327W5A2-F1
#
_entry.id   AF-A0A327W5A2-F1
#
_cell.length_a   1.000
_cell.length_b   1.000
_cell.length_c   1.000
_cell.angle_alpha   90.00
_cell.angle_beta   90.00
_cell.angle_gamma   90.00
#
_symmetry.space_group_name_H-M   'P 1'
#
loop_
_entity.id
_entity.type
_entity.pdbx_description
1 polymer ?
#
loop_
_entity_poly.entity_id
_entity_poly.type
_entity_poly.pdbx_seq_one_letter_code
_entity_poly.pdbx_strand_id
1 'polypeptide(L)'
;MNQVKCPNCGATTFSNVVADKQQKEITIACQYCNSQFKTENPDYVAEIQEPRRPTPAPVSEEEKQYKKYKLWSTQGYVGGAFMGSVGLILWKSYLKTGEGDKRLGAVLLLIGGAILIWSGWAYGKKKKSFQQKP
;
A
#
# COMPACT_ATOMS: atom_id res chain seq x y z
N MET A 1 -12.39 43.88 -13.31
CA MET A 1 -13.76 44.44 -13.32
C MET A 1 -14.33 44.22 -14.71
N ASN A 2 -15.38 43.41 -14.85
CA ASN A 2 -16.00 43.15 -16.14
C ASN A 2 -17.07 44.21 -16.44
N GLN A 3 -16.99 44.80 -17.63
CA GLN A 3 -18.01 45.71 -18.16
C GLN A 3 -18.95 44.94 -19.06
N VAL A 4 -20.26 45.00 -18.78
CA VAL A 4 -21.28 44.33 -19.61
C VAL A 4 -22.37 45.34 -19.96
N LYS A 5 -22.81 45.33 -21.22
CA LYS A 5 -23.93 46.17 -21.67
C LYS A 5 -25.25 45.47 -21.40
N CYS A 6 -26.19 46.19 -20.80
CA CYS A 6 -27.54 45.69 -20.59
C CYS A 6 -28.27 45.55 -21.94
N PRO A 7 -28.80 44.37 -22.29
CA PRO A 7 -29.49 44.16 -23.55
C PRO A 7 -30.83 44.90 -23.64
N ASN A 8 -31.41 45.28 -22.49
CA ASN A 8 -32.73 45.90 -22.45
C ASN A 8 -32.69 47.42 -22.62
N CYS A 9 -31.70 48.11 -22.03
CA CYS A 9 -31.61 49.58 -22.06
C CYS A 9 -30.31 50.12 -22.66
N GLY A 10 -29.36 49.27 -23.05
CA GLY A 10 -28.06 49.68 -23.62
C GLY A 10 -27.07 50.28 -22.62
N ALA A 11 -27.46 50.46 -21.36
CA ALA A 11 -26.58 51.01 -20.33
C ALA A 11 -25.44 50.04 -19.99
N THR A 12 -24.26 50.58 -19.69
CA THR A 12 -23.10 49.78 -19.25
C THR A 12 -23.16 49.58 -17.75
N THR A 13 -23.11 48.33 -17.29
CA THR A 13 -23.12 47.98 -15.87
C THR A 13 -21.78 47.38 -15.47
N PHE A 14 -21.35 47.73 -14.26
CA PHE A 14 -20.15 47.18 -13.65
C PHE A 14 -20.61 46.15 -12.61
N SER A 15 -20.31 44.88 -12.87
CA SER A 15 -20.68 43.80 -11.97
C SER A 15 -19.46 43.36 -11.17
N ASN A 16 -19.55 43.48 -9.85
CA ASN A 16 -18.68 42.80 -8.88
C ASN A 16 -19.36 41.53 -8.36
N VAL A 17 -20.09 40.80 -9.22
CA VAL A 17 -20.74 39.56 -8.78
C VAL A 17 -19.62 38.56 -8.46
N VAL A 18 -19.43 38.32 -7.16
CA VAL A 18 -18.60 37.24 -6.62
C VAL A 18 -19.37 35.94 -6.89
N ALA A 19 -19.30 35.47 -8.13
CA ALA A 19 -19.87 34.20 -8.53
C ALA A 19 -18.88 33.07 -8.25
N ASP A 20 -19.42 31.92 -7.91
CA ASP A 20 -18.63 30.71 -7.74
C ASP A 20 -17.93 30.36 -9.07
N LYS A 21 -16.65 29.98 -9.00
CA LYS A 21 -15.82 29.64 -10.18
C LYS A 21 -16.36 28.44 -10.96
N GLN A 22 -17.25 27.67 -10.34
CA GLN A 22 -17.92 26.53 -10.95
C GLN A 22 -19.16 26.90 -11.77
N GLN A 23 -19.64 28.15 -11.71
CA GLN A 23 -20.81 28.60 -12.45
C GLN A 23 -20.42 29.24 -13.79
N LYS A 24 -20.87 28.64 -14.89
CA LYS A 24 -20.61 29.13 -16.26
C LYS A 24 -21.35 30.44 -16.57
N GLU A 25 -22.57 30.59 -16.06
CA GLU A 25 -23.43 31.75 -16.28
C GLU A 25 -23.73 32.45 -14.96
N ILE A 26 -23.73 33.78 -14.99
CA ILE A 26 -24.07 34.63 -13.85
C ILE A 26 -25.23 35.55 -14.22
N THR A 27 -26.12 35.79 -13.26
CA THR A 27 -27.23 36.73 -13.42
C THR A 27 -26.82 38.09 -12.87
N ILE A 28 -26.87 39.13 -13.71
CA ILE A 28 -26.56 40.52 -13.35
C ILE A 28 -27.86 41.33 -13.40
N ALA A 29 -28.11 42.11 -12.36
CA ALA A 29 -29.19 43.09 -12.35
C ALA A 29 -28.69 44.43 -12.92
N CYS A 30 -29.44 44.99 -13.87
CA CYS A 30 -29.15 46.32 -14.39
C CYS A 30 -29.67 47.39 -13.43
N GLN A 31 -28.80 48.26 -12.92
CA GLN A 31 -29.19 49.35 -12.02
C GLN A 31 -30.08 50.42 -12.68
N TYR A 32 -30.11 50.49 -14.01
CA TYR A 32 -30.83 51.53 -14.74
C TYR A 32 -32.28 51.16 -15.07
N CYS A 33 -32.54 49.89 -15.39
CA CYS A 33 -33.87 49.42 -15.79
C CYS A 33 -34.40 48.28 -14.90
N ASN A 34 -33.65 47.90 -13.86
CA ASN A 34 -33.95 46.79 -12.95
C ASN A 34 -34.17 45.43 -13.62
N SER A 35 -33.85 45.29 -14.92
CA SER A 35 -33.92 44.01 -15.61
C SER A 35 -32.74 43.13 -15.20
N GLN A 36 -32.99 41.83 -15.05
CA GLN A 36 -31.96 40.83 -14.83
C GLN A 36 -31.61 40.15 -16.16
N PHE A 37 -30.33 39.95 -16.43
CA PHE A 37 -29.86 39.24 -17.60
C PHE A 37 -28.71 38.31 -17.25
N LYS A 38 -28.53 37.25 -18.04
CA LYS A 38 -27.45 36.29 -17.88
C LYS A 38 -26.27 36.68 -18.74
N THR A 39 -25.06 36.52 -18.22
CA THR A 39 -23.81 36.66 -18.97
C THR A 39 -22.85 35.54 -18.58
N GLU A 40 -21.85 35.29 -19.41
CA GLU A 40 -20.79 34.34 -19.10
C GLU A 40 -19.94 34.84 -17.93
N ASN A 41 -19.59 33.92 -17.03
CA ASN A 41 -18.70 34.19 -15.91
C ASN A 41 -17.24 34.21 -16.42
N PRO A 42 -16.52 35.34 -16.32
CA PRO A 42 -15.11 35.40 -16.71
C PRO A 42 -14.22 34.48 -15.87
N ASP A 43 -14.63 34.17 -14.64
CA ASP A 43 -13.86 33.36 -13.69
C ASP A 43 -14.24 31.87 -13.73
N TYR A 44 -15.05 31.46 -14.73
CA TYR A 44 -15.41 30.06 -14.90
C TYR A 44 -14.19 29.21 -15.24
N VAL A 45 -13.87 28.27 -14.36
CA VAL A 45 -12.89 27.22 -14.62
C VAL A 45 -13.66 25.92 -14.72
N ALA A 46 -13.66 25.32 -15.91
CA ALA A 46 -14.21 23.98 -16.07
C ALA A 46 -13.39 23.03 -15.18
N GLU A 47 -14.01 22.57 -14.08
CA GLU A 47 -13.40 21.56 -13.24
C GLU A 47 -13.29 20.29 -14.08
N ILE A 48 -12.06 20.00 -14.52
CA ILE A 48 -11.74 18.77 -15.21
C ILE A 48 -12.01 17.69 -14.17
N GLN A 49 -13.15 17.01 -14.30
CA GLN A 49 -13.38 15.77 -13.57
C GLN A 49 -12.32 14.81 -14.08
N GLU A 50 -11.22 14.69 -13.33
CA GLU A 50 -10.26 13.62 -13.55
C GLU A 50 -11.08 12.32 -13.64
N PRO A 51 -10.86 11.50 -14.69
CA PRO A 51 -11.55 10.23 -14.81
C PRO A 51 -11.37 9.53 -13.46
N ARG A 52 -12.48 9.26 -12.75
CA ARG A 52 -12.43 8.56 -11.47
C ARG A 52 -11.56 7.33 -11.70
N ARG A 53 -10.34 7.34 -11.15
CA ARG A 53 -9.51 6.14 -11.14
C ARG A 53 -10.39 5.05 -10.55
N PRO A 54 -10.57 3.90 -11.22
CA PRO A 54 -11.33 2.82 -10.64
C PRO A 54 -10.71 2.53 -9.29
N THR A 55 -11.52 2.68 -8.23
CA THR A 55 -11.10 2.29 -6.88
C THR A 55 -10.63 0.85 -6.99
N PRO A 56 -9.35 0.55 -6.68
CA PRO A 56 -8.87 -0.82 -6.75
C PRO A 56 -9.78 -1.66 -5.86
N ALA A 57 -10.27 -2.77 -6.41
CA ALA A 57 -11.15 -3.69 -5.69
C ALA A 57 -10.54 -4.01 -4.32
N PRO A 58 -11.34 -4.10 -3.25
CA PRO A 58 -10.82 -4.46 -1.94
C PRO A 58 -10.11 -5.81 -2.06
N VAL A 59 -8.79 -5.77 -1.90
CA VAL A 59 -7.93 -6.97 -1.93
C VAL A 59 -8.47 -7.94 -0.89
N SER A 60 -8.92 -9.12 -1.33
CA SER A 60 -9.52 -10.12 -0.45
C SER A 60 -8.54 -10.48 0.67
N GLU A 61 -9.07 -10.72 1.88
CA GLU A 61 -8.24 -11.06 3.04
C GLU A 61 -7.36 -12.30 2.79
N GLU A 62 -7.81 -13.19 1.90
CA GLU A 62 -7.09 -14.37 1.44
C GLU A 62 -5.80 -14.00 0.69
N GLU A 63 -5.81 -12.96 -0.16
CA GLU A 63 -4.62 -12.52 -0.90
C GLU A 63 -3.57 -11.92 0.05
N LYS A 64 -4.01 -11.24 1.12
CA LYS A 64 -3.12 -10.74 2.18
C LYS A 64 -2.46 -11.89 2.94
N GLN A 65 -3.21 -12.94 3.27
CA GLN A 65 -2.66 -14.12 3.95
C GLN A 65 -1.67 -14.89 3.08
N TYR A 66 -1.97 -15.08 1.79
CA TYR A 66 -1.07 -15.75 0.85
C TYR A 66 0.26 -15.02 0.67
N LYS A 67 0.24 -13.68 0.52
CA LYS A 67 1.47 -12.86 0.43
C LYS A 67 2.31 -12.97 1.71
N LYS A 68 1.68 -12.95 2.88
CA LYS A 68 2.39 -13.10 4.17
C LYS A 68 3.04 -14.48 4.31
N TYR A 69 2.35 -15.55 3.90
CA TYR A 69 2.89 -16.91 3.91
C TYR A 69 4.09 -17.07 2.96
N LYS A 70 4.00 -16.53 1.74
CA LYS A 70 5.08 -16.60 0.74
C LYS A 70 6.36 -15.88 1.19
N LEU A 71 6.23 -14.76 1.92
CA LEU A 71 7.38 -14.04 2.46
C LEU A 71 8.11 -14.86 3.55
N TRP A 72 7.34 -15.47 4.46
CA TRP A 72 7.89 -16.31 5.53
C TRP A 72 8.54 -17.58 5.01
N SER A 73 7.97 -18.24 4.00
CA SER A 73 8.58 -19.44 3.40
C SER A 73 9.90 -19.13 2.70
N THR A 74 10.00 -17.99 2.02
CA THR A 74 11.22 -17.55 1.34
C THR A 74 12.34 -17.23 2.34
N GLN A 75 12.04 -16.53 3.44
CA GLN A 75 13.02 -16.28 4.51
C GLN A 75 13.51 -17.57 5.18
N GLY A 76 12.62 -18.54 5.41
CA GLY A 76 13.00 -19.83 5.97
C GLY A 76 13.97 -20.62 5.08
N TYR A 77 13.79 -20.57 3.76
CA TYR A 77 14.65 -21.26 2.81
C TYR A 77 16.06 -20.65 2.75
N VAL A 78 16.14 -19.32 2.68
CA VAL A 78 17.43 -18.60 2.66
C VAL A 78 18.17 -18.77 3.99
N GLY A 79 17.47 -18.64 5.13
CA GLY A 79 18.06 -18.86 6.46
C GLY A 79 18.56 -20.30 6.66
N GLY A 80 17.81 -21.29 6.18
CA GLY A 80 18.20 -22.69 6.23
C GLY A 80 19.45 -22.99 5.40
N ALA A 81 19.55 -22.43 4.19
CA ALA A 81 20.72 -22.61 3.33
C ALA A 81 22.01 -22.01 3.93
N PHE A 82 21.88 -20.84 4.58
CA PHE A 82 23.01 -20.19 5.24
C PHE A 82 23.48 -20.97 6.48
N MET A 83 22.55 -21.40 7.33
CA MET A 83 22.91 -22.20 8.52
C MET A 83 23.49 -23.58 8.14
N GLY A 84 22.97 -24.22 7.09
CA GLY A 84 23.49 -25.50 6.60
C GLY A 84 24.92 -25.39 6.05
N SER A 85 25.24 -24.30 5.33
CA SER A 85 26.58 -24.08 4.79
C SER A 85 27.60 -23.74 5.87
N VAL A 86 27.25 -22.92 6.87
CA VAL A 86 28.11 -22.66 8.04
C VAL A 86 28.35 -23.96 8.83
N GLY A 87 27.32 -24.79 9.03
CA GLY A 87 27.45 -26.09 9.67
C GLY A 87 28.44 -27.02 8.95
N LEU A 88 28.39 -27.07 7.62
CA LEU A 88 29.32 -27.86 6.81
C LEU A 88 30.77 -27.35 6.88
N ILE A 89 30.98 -26.02 6.92
CA ILE A 89 32.32 -25.43 7.04
C ILE A 89 32.92 -25.76 8.42
N LEU A 90 32.13 -25.63 9.48
CA LEU A 90 32.56 -25.99 10.84
C LEU A 90 32.85 -27.49 10.95
N TRP A 91 32.01 -28.34 10.35
CA TRP A 91 32.23 -29.79 10.30
C TRP A 91 33.51 -30.17 9.56
N LYS A 92 33.76 -29.58 8.38
CA LYS A 92 35.01 -29.81 7.63
C LYS A 92 36.24 -29.33 8.40
N SER A 93 36.13 -28.20 9.10
CA SER A 93 37.22 -27.66 9.91
C SER A 93 37.55 -28.60 11.08
N TYR A 94 36.52 -29.13 11.75
CA TYR A 94 36.66 -30.12 12.84
C TYR A 94 37.32 -31.42 12.38
N LEU A 95 36.96 -31.94 11.19
CA LEU A 95 37.59 -33.14 10.64
C LEU A 95 39.06 -32.91 10.25
N LYS A 96 39.42 -31.69 9.84
CA LYS A 96 40.77 -31.37 9.35
C LYS A 96 41.76 -31.12 10.48
N THR A 97 41.32 -30.64 11.65
CA THR A 97 42.24 -30.29 12.73
C THR A 97 42.83 -31.48 13.49
N GLY A 98 42.36 -32.72 13.31
CA GLY A 98 43.01 -33.97 13.79
C GLY A 98 43.16 -34.15 15.31
N GLU A 99 43.16 -33.07 16.08
CA GLU A 99 43.24 -32.93 17.53
C GLU A 99 42.02 -32.13 18.03
N GLY A 100 40.86 -32.40 17.44
CA GLY A 100 39.60 -31.87 17.91
C GLY A 100 39.25 -32.49 19.26
N ASP A 101 39.41 -31.71 20.31
CA ASP A 101 38.99 -32.01 21.68
C ASP A 101 37.65 -32.75 21.68
N LYS A 102 37.65 -34.05 22.01
CA LYS A 102 36.50 -34.97 21.86
C LYS A 102 35.24 -34.46 22.57
N ARG A 103 35.43 -33.56 23.55
CA ARG A 103 34.39 -32.85 24.29
C ARG A 103 33.58 -31.91 23.38
N LEU A 104 34.23 -31.20 22.46
CA LEU A 104 33.55 -30.25 21.57
C LEU A 104 32.68 -30.97 20.53
N GLY A 105 33.16 -32.09 19.98
CA GLY A 105 32.38 -32.94 19.09
C GLY A 105 31.14 -33.54 19.76
N ALA A 106 31.28 -34.00 21.02
CA ALA A 106 30.15 -34.49 21.80
C ALA A 106 29.11 -33.41 22.10
N VAL A 107 29.56 -32.18 22.43
CA VAL A 107 28.66 -31.04 22.69
C VAL A 107 27.90 -30.63 21.41
N LEU A 108 28.57 -30.60 20.26
CA LEU A 108 27.91 -30.30 18.99
C LEU A 108 26.88 -31.36 18.58
N LEU A 109 27.16 -32.64 18.83
CA LEU A 109 26.19 -33.72 18.59
C LEU A 109 24.97 -33.63 19.52
N LEU A 110 25.17 -33.28 20.80
CA LEU A 110 24.07 -33.10 21.75
C LEU A 110 23.20 -31.89 21.39
N ILE A 111 23.82 -30.77 21.03
CA ILE A 111 23.08 -29.56 20.61
C ILE A 111 22.35 -29.82 19.29
N GLY A 112 23.02 -30.42 18.30
CA GLY A 112 22.40 -30.77 17.02
C GLY A 112 21.23 -31.75 17.17
N GLY A 113 21.39 -32.77 18.02
CA GLY A 113 20.34 -33.73 18.35
C GLY A 113 19.15 -33.08 19.06
N ALA A 114 19.40 -32.20 20.04
CA ALA A 114 18.35 -31.47 20.74
C ALA A 114 17.55 -30.55 19.81
N ILE A 115 18.23 -29.86 18.87
CA ILE A 115 17.59 -29.01 17.87
C ILE A 115 16.69 -29.84 16.95
N LEU A 116 17.14 -31.01 16.48
CA LEU A 116 16.34 -31.88 15.63
C LEU A 116 15.09 -32.42 16.34
N ILE A 117 15.22 -32.84 17.61
CA ILE A 117 14.08 -33.31 18.42
C ILE A 117 13.07 -32.19 18.64
N TRP A 118 13.53 -30.99 18.98
CA TRP A 118 12.66 -29.84 19.23
C TRP A 118 11.95 -29.38 17.95
N SER A 119 12.66 -29.39 16.82
CA SER A 119 12.11 -29.10 15.49
C SER A 119 11.02 -30.10 15.11
N GLY A 120 11.27 -31.41 15.31
CA GLY A 120 10.28 -32.46 15.05
C GLY A 120 9.01 -32.31 15.89
N TRP A 121 9.15 -31.98 17.17
CA TRP A 121 8.00 -31.76 18.06
C TRP A 121 7.19 -30.51 17.69
N ALA A 122 7.88 -29.42 17.34
CA ALA A 122 7.25 -28.17 16.89
C ALA A 122 6.48 -28.34 15.57
N TYR A 123 7.02 -29.10 14.62
CA TYR A 123 6.34 -29.44 13.37
C TYR A 123 5.10 -30.33 13.60
N GLY A 124 5.18 -31.29 14.54
CA GLY A 124 4.07 -32.15 14.91
C GLY A 124 2.88 -31.39 15.51
N LYS A 125 3.14 -30.40 16.39
CA LYS A 125 2.08 -29.56 16.97
C LYS A 125 1.37 -28.70 15.93
N LYS A 126 2.10 -28.08 15.00
CA LYS A 126 1.50 -27.21 13.97
C LYS A 126 0.59 -27.95 12.99
N LYS A 127 0.89 -29.23 12.68
CA LYS A 127 0.05 -30.04 11.78
C LYS A 127 -1.34 -30.34 12.37
N LYS A 128 -1.45 -30.49 13.70
CA LYS A 128 -2.75 -30.73 14.36
C LYS A 128 -3.65 -29.49 14.37
N SER A 129 -3.07 -28.29 14.45
CA SER A 129 -3.84 -27.03 14.43
C SER A 129 -4.42 -26.68 13.06
N PHE A 130 -3.89 -27.24 11.96
CA PHE A 130 -4.38 -26.98 10.60
C PHE A 130 -5.53 -27.90 10.16
N GLN A 131 -5.71 -29.05 10.80
CA GLN A 131 -6.78 -30.02 10.51
C GLN A 131 -8.08 -29.75 11.31
N GLN A 132 -8.12 -28.68 12.13
CA GLN A 132 -9.23 -28.36 13.03
C GLN A 132 -9.96 -27.05 12.70
N LYS A 133 -9.73 -26.45 11.53
CA LYS A 133 -10.59 -25.37 11.04
C LYS A 133 -11.66 -25.97 10.10
N PRO A 134 -12.96 -25.90 10.45
CA PRO A 134 -14.05 -26.27 9.55
C PRO A 134 -14.11 -25.32 8.34
#